data_AF-A0A843C7X0-F1
#
_entry.id   AF-A0A843C7X0-F1
#
_cell.length_a   1.000
_cell.length_b   1.000
_cell.length_c   1.000
_cell.angle_alpha   90.00
_cell.angle_beta   90.00
_cell.angle_gamma   90.00
#
_symmetry.space_group_name_H-M   'P 1'
#
loop_
_entity.id
_entity.type
_entity.pdbx_description
1 polymer ?
#
loop_
_entity_poly.entity_id
_entity_poly.type
_entity_poly.pdbx_seq_one_letter_code
_entity_poly.pdbx_strand_id
1 'polypeptide(L)' 'MLDLAKAPVSAIRRVSELNTEDLKKAFGIKTVEDLATNKYVKLSQGINYFFSLFWKNSG' A
#
# COMPACT_ATOMS: atom_id res chain seq x y z
N MET A 1 0.36 12.87 -10.83
CA MET A 1 0.73 11.60 -10.15
C MET A 1 1.64 11.82 -8.95
N LEU A 2 2.61 12.74 -9.00
CA LEU A 2 3.50 13.05 -7.86
C LEU A 2 2.74 13.49 -6.60
N ASP A 3 1.61 14.18 -6.76
CA ASP A 3 0.83 14.72 -5.63
C ASP A 3 0.09 13.64 -4.84
N LEU A 4 -0.28 12.52 -5.49
CA LEU A 4 -0.94 11.40 -4.80
C LEU A 4 0.03 10.58 -3.98
N ALA A 5 1.26 10.39 -4.47
CA ALA A 5 2.29 9.65 -3.74
C ALA A 5 2.67 10.35 -2.42
N LYS A 6 2.75 11.69 -2.46
CA LYS A 6 3.06 12.53 -1.30
C LYS A 6 1.87 12.78 -0.38
N ALA A 7 0.65 12.44 -0.80
CA ALA A 7 -0.52 12.60 0.02
C ALA A 7 -0.39 11.78 1.32
N PRO A 8 -0.94 12.26 2.45
CA PRO A 8 -0.95 11.48 3.67
C PRO A 8 -1.76 10.20 3.48
N VAL A 9 -1.40 9.13 4.20
CA VAL A 9 -2.11 7.84 4.08
C VAL A 9 -3.58 7.93 4.47
N SER A 10 -3.95 8.92 5.29
CA SER A 10 -5.34 9.26 5.65
C SER A 10 -6.18 9.77 4.47
N ALA A 11 -5.55 10.16 3.35
CA ALA A 11 -6.25 10.50 2.11
C ALA A 11 -6.88 9.27 1.44
N ILE A 12 -6.45 8.06 1.81
CA ILE A 12 -7.06 6.81 1.33
C ILE A 12 -8.44 6.66 2.00
N ARG A 13 -9.49 6.64 1.18
CA ARG A 13 -10.87 6.46 1.66
C ARG A 13 -10.98 5.22 2.56
N ARG A 14 -11.60 5.39 3.73
CA ARG A 14 -11.76 4.41 4.83
C ARG A 14 -10.52 4.16 5.70
N VAL A 15 -9.41 4.88 5.48
CA VAL A 15 -8.33 4.97 6.46
C VAL A 15 -8.67 6.10 7.44
N SER A 16 -8.90 5.75 8.71
CA SER A 16 -9.15 6.74 9.77
C SER A 16 -7.84 7.32 10.31
N GLU A 17 -7.94 8.39 11.11
CA GLU A 17 -6.78 8.97 11.80
C GLU A 17 -6.16 7.99 12.80
N LEU A 18 -6.97 7.21 13.53
CA LEU A 18 -6.50 6.15 14.43
C LEU A 18 -5.65 5.11 13.67
N ASN A 19 -6.13 4.65 12.51
CA ASN A 19 -5.38 3.72 11.67
C ASN A 19 -4.06 4.33 11.17
N THR A 20 -4.04 5.64 10.94
CA THR A 20 -2.86 6.38 10.48
C THR A 20 -1.78 6.45 11.58
N GLU A 21 -2.19 6.66 12.84
CA GLU A 21 -1.25 6.63 13.96
C GLU A 21 -0.62 5.25 14.15
N ASP A 22 -1.41 4.19 14.06
CA ASP A 22 -0.93 2.82 14.23
C ASP A 22 0.05 2.44 13.11
N LEU A 23 -0.24 2.81 11.86
CA LEU A 23 0.68 2.63 10.74
C LEU A 23 1.99 3.39 10.92
N LYS A 24 1.93 4.61 11.45
CA LYS A 24 3.12 5.42 11.75
C LYS A 24 3.94 4.80 12.88
N LYS A 25 3.31 4.34 13.96
CA LYS A 25 3.97 3.72 15.13
C LYS A 25 4.62 2.38 14.77
N ALA A 26 3.90 1.53 14.03
CA ALA A 26 4.37 0.18 13.69
C ALA A 26 5.39 0.16 12.53
N PHE A 27 5.20 1.02 11.53
CA PHE A 27 5.94 0.91 10.26
C PHE A 27 6.56 2.22 9.77
N GLY A 28 6.37 3.34 10.48
CA GLY A 28 6.88 4.65 10.06
C GLY A 28 6.15 5.26 8.85
N ILE A 29 5.00 4.71 8.47
CA ILE A 29 4.25 5.11 7.27
C ILE A 29 3.53 6.43 7.51
N LYS A 30 3.72 7.41 6.62
CA LYS A 30 3.05 8.72 6.67
C LYS A 30 2.33 9.04 5.36
N THR A 31 2.95 8.70 4.25
CA THR A 31 2.48 9.00 2.91
C THR A 31 1.98 7.75 2.19
N VAL A 32 1.26 7.95 1.09
CA VAL A 32 0.88 6.86 0.18
C VAL A 32 2.12 6.16 -0.38
N GLU A 33 3.20 6.90 -0.66
CA GLU A 33 4.48 6.35 -1.11
C GLU A 33 5.12 5.45 -0.04
N ASP A 34 5.15 5.86 1.22
CA ASP A 34 5.68 5.04 2.32
C ASP A 34 4.91 3.72 2.43
N LEU A 35 3.58 3.77 2.30
CA LEU A 35 2.72 2.59 2.33
C LEU A 35 3.03 1.67 1.14
N ALA A 36 3.05 2.22 -0.07
CA ALA A 36 3.28 1.45 -1.30
C ALA A 36 4.67 0.83 -1.34
N THR A 37 5.66 1.47 -0.71
CA THR A 37 7.05 1.01 -0.73
C THR A 37 7.45 0.13 0.46
N ASN A 38 6.56 -0.02 1.45
CA ASN A 38 6.75 -0.92 2.59
C ASN A 38 6.99 -2.38 2.14
N LYS A 39 7.95 -3.08 2.78
CA LYS A 39 8.36 -4.43 2.40
C LYS A 39 7.22 -5.46 2.39
N TYR A 40 6.27 -5.35 3.33
CA TYR A 40 5.14 -6.28 3.42
C TYR A 40 4.13 -6.01 2.30
N VAL A 41 3.86 -4.74 2.02
CA VAL A 41 2.97 -4.33 0.92
C VAL A 41 3.56 -4.73 -0.43
N LYS A 42 4.87 -4.51 -0.66
CA LYS A 42 5.57 -4.97 -1.87
C LYS A 42 5.47 -6.49 -2.05
N LEU A 43 5.65 -7.25 -0.97
CA LEU A 43 5.52 -8.71 -1.03
C LEU A 43 4.09 -9.12 -1.44
N SER A 44 3.06 -8.53 -0.82
CA SER A 44 1.66 -8.77 -1.18
C SER A 44 1.36 -8.43 -2.63
N GLN A 45 1.88 -7.30 -3.14
CA GLN A 45 1.76 -6.91 -4.55
C GLN A 45 2.42 -7.94 -5.48
N GLY A 46 3.60 -8.44 -5.13
CA GLY A 46 4.29 -9.48 -5.88
C GLY A 46 3.51 -10.80 -5.95
N ILE A 47 2.95 -11.24 -4.83
CA ILE A 47 2.08 -12.43 -4.76
C ILE A 47 0.85 -12.24 -5.65
N ASN A 48 0.18 -11.09 -5.54
CA ASN A 48 -1.02 -10.80 -6.33
C ASN A 48 -0.69 -10.75 -7.84
N TYR A 49 0.42 -10.13 -8.20
CA TYR A 49 0.90 -10.07 -9.59
C TYR A 49 1.17 -11.47 -10.14
N PHE A 50 1.92 -12.30 -9.41
CA PHE A 50 2.20 -13.68 -9.81
C PHE A 50 0.92 -14.49 -10.01
N PHE A 51 -0.03 -14.41 -9.07
CA PHE A 51 -1.30 -15.12 -9.18
C PHE A 51 -2.12 -14.64 -10.40
N SER A 52 -2.11 -13.33 -10.68
CA SER A 52 -2.77 -12.78 -11.86
C SER A 52 -2.18 -13.30 -13.17
N LEU A 53 -0.86 -13.48 -13.25
CA LEU A 53 -0.19 -14.08 -14.40
C LEU A 53 -0.56 -15.54 -14.57
N PHE A 54 -0.63 -16.29 -13.47
CA PHE A 54 -1.01 -17.70 -13.51
C PHE A 54 -2.43 -17.85 -14.09
N TRP A 55 -3.41 -17.10 -13.56
CA TRP A 55 -4.79 -17.22 -14.03
C TRP A 55 -4.98 -16.70 -15.46
N LYS A 56 -4.27 -15.63 -15.85
CA LYS A 56 -4.36 -15.07 -17.21
C LYS A 56 -3.81 -16.01 -18.29
N ASN A 57 -2.86 -16.88 -17.95
CA ASN A 57 -2.27 -17.86 -18.88
C ASN A 57 -2.88 -19.27 -18.76
N SER A 58 -3.87 -19.46 -17.88
CA SER A 58 -4.57 -20.74 -17.67
C SER A 58 -5.83 -20.90 -18.52
N GLY A 59 -6.07 -19.99 -19.47
CA GLY A 59 -7.18 -20.01 -20.41
C GLY A 59 -6.70 -20.22 -21.84
#